data_AF-A0A5C5S5W6-F1
#
_entry.id   AF-A0A5C5S5W6-F1
#
_cell.length_a   1.000
_cell.length_b   1.000
_cell.length_c   1.000
_cell.angle_alpha   90.00
_cell.angle_beta   90.00
_cell.angle_gamma   90.00
#
_symmetry.space_group_name_H-M   'P 1'
#
loop_
_entity.id
_entity.type
_entity.pdbx_description
1 polymer ?
#
loop_
_entity_poly.entity_id
_entity_poly.type
_entity_poly.pdbx_seq_one_letter_code
_entity_poly.pdbx_strand_id
1 'polypeptide(L)'
;MIDDTAFETPDDDPLTARDTDLWPGGVALLYLDRPSGTLTPAQTAFVLGNDEELIEQLMLGEEDEAAQWAYDAYRIRLGDPDPDLVAASRDGEEGLEESCLEHARIATMDAQAKRYALNHLRSHPQGPPEYSILPAMEQVQNAAEAVHAPYWSCARCQELADPCPGHVATVAVAEAARDAAVAAMRAEVLAAFDAFTTAGQSPAIANRSRDHGGDRGND
;
A
#
# COMPACT_ATOMS: atom_id res chain seq x y z
N MET A 1 52.36 -9.51 4.92
CA MET A 1 51.46 -9.47 3.75
C MET A 1 50.07 -9.55 4.33
N ILE A 2 49.31 -8.50 4.12
CA ILE A 2 47.99 -8.28 4.73
C ILE A 2 46.99 -9.18 4.01
N ASP A 3 46.17 -9.80 4.85
CA ASP A 3 44.99 -10.61 4.53
C ASP A 3 43.87 -9.65 4.13
N ASP A 4 43.33 -9.79 2.92
CA ASP A 4 42.23 -8.97 2.38
C ASP A 4 41.40 -9.84 1.43
N THR A 5 40.77 -10.88 1.99
CA THR A 5 39.58 -11.48 1.38
C THR A 5 38.39 -11.10 2.23
N ALA A 6 37.93 -9.86 2.04
CA ALA A 6 36.59 -9.47 2.44
C ALA A 6 35.61 -10.32 1.63
N PHE A 7 35.10 -11.35 2.28
CA PHE A 7 33.90 -12.06 1.85
C PHE A 7 32.76 -11.05 2.00
N GLU A 8 32.42 -10.36 0.91
CA GLU A 8 31.17 -9.62 0.83
C GLU A 8 30.05 -10.64 1.03
N THR A 9 29.48 -10.63 2.23
CA THR A 9 28.21 -11.31 2.47
C THR A 9 27.17 -10.52 1.67
N PRO A 10 26.30 -11.17 0.90
CA PRO A 10 25.13 -10.48 0.36
C PRO A 10 24.40 -9.87 1.57
N ASP A 11 24.00 -8.61 1.46
CA ASP A 11 23.09 -8.00 2.42
C ASP A 11 21.79 -8.86 2.44
N ASP A 12 21.75 -9.87 3.30
CA ASP A 12 20.57 -10.65 3.67
C ASP A 12 19.65 -9.75 4.53
N ASP A 13 19.27 -8.59 4.02
CA ASP A 13 18.08 -7.91 4.50
C ASP A 13 16.90 -8.60 3.80
N PRO A 14 16.14 -9.47 4.50
CA PRO A 14 15.01 -10.13 3.86
C PRO A 14 14.04 -9.04 3.43
N LEU A 15 13.62 -9.04 2.16
CA LEU A 15 12.59 -8.15 1.61
C LEU A 15 11.51 -7.90 2.65
N THR A 16 11.61 -6.77 3.33
CA THR A 16 10.60 -6.34 4.29
C THR A 16 9.47 -5.75 3.47
N ALA A 17 8.30 -5.56 4.08
CA ALA A 17 7.26 -4.72 3.47
C ALA A 17 7.74 -3.27 3.21
N ARG A 18 8.95 -2.88 3.67
CA ARG A 18 9.61 -1.61 3.31
C ARG A 18 10.32 -1.68 1.96
N ASP A 19 10.74 -2.86 1.51
CA ASP A 19 11.58 -3.03 0.31
C ASP A 19 10.76 -3.30 -0.95
N THR A 20 9.49 -3.65 -0.78
CA THR A 20 8.60 -4.00 -1.90
C THR A 20 7.98 -2.78 -2.58
N ASP A 21 7.89 -1.63 -1.90
CA ASP A 21 7.21 -0.45 -2.47
C ASP A 21 7.72 0.85 -1.86
N LEU A 22 8.35 1.68 -2.70
CA LEU A 22 9.04 2.92 -2.33
C LEU A 22 8.15 4.02 -1.73
N TRP A 23 6.84 3.81 -1.55
CA TRP A 23 5.96 4.82 -0.95
C TRP A 23 4.87 4.25 -0.03
N PRO A 24 4.84 4.69 1.24
CA PRO A 24 3.91 4.17 2.24
C PRO A 24 2.42 4.34 1.83
N GLY A 25 2.02 5.45 1.21
CA GLY A 25 0.62 5.64 0.78
C GLY A 25 0.09 4.57 -0.19
N GLY A 26 0.95 4.02 -1.06
CA GLY A 26 0.61 2.91 -1.96
C GLY A 26 0.45 1.59 -1.19
N VAL A 27 1.42 1.28 -0.32
CA VAL A 27 1.40 0.09 0.56
C VAL A 27 0.20 0.08 1.51
N ALA A 28 -0.26 1.25 1.97
CA ALA A 28 -1.44 1.35 2.83
C ALA A 28 -2.68 0.76 2.16
N LEU A 29 -2.80 0.91 0.84
CA LEU A 29 -3.94 0.41 0.09
C LEU A 29 -3.99 -1.12 0.11
N LEU A 30 -2.84 -1.81 0.11
CA LEU A 30 -2.78 -3.28 0.24
C LEU A 30 -3.46 -3.76 1.53
N TYR A 31 -3.26 -3.05 2.64
CA TYR A 31 -3.91 -3.36 3.91
C TYR A 31 -5.38 -2.91 3.97
N LEU A 32 -5.73 -1.85 3.24
CA LEU A 32 -7.05 -1.24 3.27
C LEU A 32 -8.02 -1.80 2.21
N ASP A 33 -7.56 -2.64 1.27
CA ASP A 33 -8.37 -3.09 0.13
C ASP A 33 -8.91 -4.54 0.21
N ARG A 34 -8.67 -5.36 1.25
CA ARG A 34 -9.28 -6.71 1.39
C ARG A 34 -9.55 -7.22 2.83
N PRO A 35 -10.67 -7.93 3.12
CA PRO A 35 -12.05 -7.67 2.71
C PRO A 35 -12.94 -7.01 3.81
N SER A 36 -14.03 -6.39 3.33
CA SER A 36 -15.06 -5.52 3.94
C SER A 36 -14.65 -4.06 4.23
N GLY A 37 -15.03 -3.18 3.29
CA GLY A 37 -14.96 -1.72 3.38
C GLY A 37 -13.94 -1.06 2.44
N THR A 38 -13.77 -1.53 1.19
CA THR A 38 -12.84 -0.92 0.22
C THR A 38 -13.02 0.59 0.18
N LEU A 39 -11.90 1.32 0.17
CA LEU A 39 -11.94 2.77 0.15
C LEU A 39 -12.69 3.23 -1.11
N THR A 40 -13.55 4.23 -0.95
CA THR A 40 -14.17 4.89 -2.11
C THR A 40 -13.09 5.62 -2.91
N PRO A 41 -13.31 5.93 -4.21
CA PRO A 41 -12.35 6.69 -5.00
C PRO A 41 -11.90 8.01 -4.35
N ALA A 42 -12.80 8.69 -3.65
CA ALA A 42 -12.50 9.91 -2.91
C ALA A 42 -11.58 9.66 -1.70
N GLN A 43 -11.81 8.58 -0.97
CA GLN A 43 -10.96 8.19 0.16
C GLN A 43 -9.59 7.71 -0.30
N THR A 44 -9.52 6.97 -1.41
CA THR A 44 -8.25 6.59 -2.03
C THR A 44 -7.46 7.82 -2.46
N ALA A 45 -8.09 8.79 -3.14
CA ALA A 45 -7.44 10.06 -3.51
C ALA A 45 -6.94 10.81 -2.27
N PHE A 46 -7.75 10.89 -1.20
CA PHE A 46 -7.39 11.52 0.06
C PHE A 46 -6.17 10.88 0.72
N VAL A 47 -6.14 9.54 0.81
CA VAL A 47 -4.98 8.81 1.36
C VAL A 47 -3.72 9.06 0.55
N LEU A 48 -3.85 9.20 -0.77
CA LEU A 48 -2.77 9.53 -1.69
C LEU A 48 -2.51 11.05 -1.78
N GLY A 49 -2.99 11.82 -0.80
CA GLY A 49 -2.67 13.24 -0.67
C GLY A 49 -3.39 14.18 -1.65
N ASN A 50 -4.41 13.70 -2.36
CA ASN A 50 -5.07 14.42 -3.46
C ASN A 50 -4.07 14.95 -4.50
N ASP A 51 -3.01 14.19 -4.78
CA ASP A 51 -1.98 14.55 -5.75
C ASP A 51 -2.18 13.76 -7.05
N GLU A 52 -2.68 14.43 -8.09
CA GLU A 52 -2.95 13.79 -9.39
C GLU A 52 -1.70 13.17 -10.01
N GLU A 53 -0.55 13.84 -9.90
CA GLU A 53 0.71 13.38 -10.52
C GLU A 53 1.21 12.13 -9.81
N LEU A 54 1.18 12.14 -8.47
CA LEU A 54 1.53 10.96 -7.68
C LEU A 54 0.61 9.78 -7.97
N ILE A 55 -0.71 10.01 -7.97
CA ILE A 55 -1.69 8.95 -8.22
C ILE A 55 -1.48 8.34 -9.62
N GLU A 56 -1.23 9.17 -10.63
CA GLU A 56 -0.95 8.72 -12.00
C GLU A 56 0.36 7.94 -12.10
N GLN A 57 1.44 8.39 -11.45
CA GLN A 57 2.71 7.65 -11.41
C GLN A 57 2.58 6.28 -10.77
N LEU A 58 1.92 6.19 -9.61
CA LEU A 58 1.69 4.92 -8.91
C LEU A 58 0.82 3.98 -9.74
N MET A 59 -0.25 4.49 -10.34
CA MET A 59 -1.13 3.71 -11.22
C MET A 59 -0.36 3.11 -12.41
N LEU A 60 0.50 3.90 -13.08
CA LEU A 60 1.29 3.42 -14.21
C LEU A 60 2.33 2.37 -13.78
N GLY A 61 2.98 2.57 -12.62
CA GLY A 61 3.90 1.58 -12.06
C GLY A 61 3.23 0.22 -11.83
N GLU A 62 2.02 0.23 -11.27
CA GLU A 62 1.24 -0.99 -11.02
C GLU A 62 0.71 -1.65 -12.30
N GLU A 63 0.43 -0.86 -13.35
CA GLU A 63 0.08 -1.40 -14.67
C GLU A 63 1.27 -2.11 -15.32
N ASP A 64 2.46 -1.51 -15.24
CA ASP A 64 3.69 -2.11 -15.73
C ASP A 64 4.04 -3.39 -14.94
N GLU A 65 3.90 -3.35 -13.61
CA GLU A 65 4.11 -4.51 -12.74
C GLU A 65 3.11 -5.64 -13.04
N ALA A 66 1.82 -5.33 -13.19
CA ALA A 66 0.81 -6.30 -13.56
C ALA A 66 1.11 -6.97 -14.91
N ALA A 67 1.58 -6.18 -15.89
CA ALA A 67 1.98 -6.70 -17.19
C ALA A 67 3.21 -7.61 -17.10
N GLN A 68 4.19 -7.25 -16.27
CA GLN A 68 5.38 -8.06 -16.02
C GLN A 68 5.00 -9.40 -15.37
N TRP A 69 4.22 -9.39 -14.28
CA TRP A 69 3.76 -10.63 -13.64
C TRP A 69 2.95 -11.54 -14.58
N ALA A 70 2.09 -10.97 -15.42
CA ALA A 70 1.34 -11.72 -16.43
C ALA A 70 2.25 -12.32 -17.50
N TYR A 71 3.31 -11.60 -17.89
CA TYR A 71 4.32 -12.09 -18.82
C TYR A 71 5.14 -13.23 -18.22
N ASP A 72 5.52 -13.14 -16.95
CA ASP A 72 6.26 -14.21 -16.25
C ASP A 72 5.41 -15.48 -16.11
N ALA A 73 4.13 -15.35 -15.77
CA ALA A 73 3.18 -16.47 -15.80
C ALA A 73 3.13 -17.14 -17.18
N TYR A 74 3.13 -16.35 -18.25
CA TYR A 74 3.14 -16.87 -19.62
C TYR A 74 4.46 -17.59 -19.96
N ARG A 75 5.61 -17.06 -19.55
CA ARG A 75 6.93 -17.70 -19.71
C ARG A 75 7.00 -19.05 -18.99
N ILE A 76 6.51 -19.12 -17.76
CA ILE A 76 6.44 -20.37 -16.98
C ILE A 76 5.61 -21.41 -17.73
N ARG A 77 4.45 -21.03 -18.28
CA ARG A 77 3.60 -21.93 -19.09
C ARG A 77 4.30 -22.47 -20.33
N LEU A 78 5.24 -21.72 -20.91
CA LEU A 78 6.05 -22.15 -22.06
C LEU A 78 7.23 -23.05 -21.67
N GLY A 79 7.48 -23.25 -20.36
CA GLY A 79 8.64 -24.00 -19.87
C GLY A 79 9.95 -23.22 -19.92
N ASP A 80 9.89 -21.88 -19.90
CA ASP A 80 11.06 -20.99 -19.86
C ASP A 80 10.92 -19.96 -18.71
N PRO A 81 10.78 -20.42 -17.46
CA PRO A 81 10.61 -19.53 -16.31
C PRO A 81 11.86 -18.66 -16.10
N ASP A 82 11.66 -17.48 -15.50
CA ASP A 82 12.80 -16.65 -15.11
C ASP A 82 13.62 -17.35 -14.01
N PRO A 83 14.94 -17.55 -14.20
CA PRO A 83 15.79 -18.19 -13.19
C PRO A 83 15.78 -17.47 -11.84
N ASP A 84 15.67 -16.15 -11.84
CA ASP A 84 15.69 -15.36 -10.61
C ASP A 84 14.37 -15.54 -9.83
N LEU A 85 13.24 -15.64 -10.54
CA LEU A 85 11.94 -15.96 -9.93
C LEU A 85 11.90 -17.38 -9.37
N VAL A 86 12.49 -18.35 -10.08
CA VAL A 86 12.58 -19.72 -9.59
C VAL A 86 13.47 -19.80 -8.34
N ALA A 87 14.58 -19.06 -8.32
CA ALA A 87 15.47 -19.00 -7.16
C ALA A 87 14.83 -18.33 -5.94
N ALA A 88 13.99 -17.31 -6.17
CA ALA A 88 13.23 -16.64 -5.11
C ALA A 88 12.02 -17.45 -4.60
N SER A 89 11.54 -18.41 -5.39
CA SER A 89 10.40 -19.26 -5.02
C SER A 89 10.80 -20.35 -4.03
N ARG A 90 10.07 -20.43 -2.91
CA ARG A 90 10.25 -21.49 -1.91
C ARG A 90 10.03 -22.89 -2.49
N ASP A 91 9.05 -23.03 -3.38
CA ASP A 91 8.63 -24.30 -3.96
C ASP A 91 9.25 -24.52 -5.37
N GLY A 92 10.19 -23.65 -5.77
CA GLY A 92 10.80 -23.66 -7.09
C GLY A 92 9.78 -23.34 -8.19
N GLU A 93 9.73 -24.16 -9.25
CA GLU A 93 8.81 -23.97 -10.38
C GLU A 93 7.35 -24.37 -10.03
N GLU A 94 7.14 -25.20 -9.01
CA GLU A 94 5.80 -25.68 -8.66
C GLU A 94 4.95 -24.52 -8.11
N GLY A 95 3.77 -24.32 -8.70
CA GLY A 95 2.84 -23.25 -8.29
C GLY A 95 3.26 -21.84 -8.74
N LEU A 96 4.42 -21.67 -9.37
CA LEU A 96 4.94 -20.34 -9.73
C LEU A 96 4.04 -19.61 -10.73
N GLU A 97 3.46 -20.32 -11.70
CA GLU A 97 2.50 -19.72 -12.65
C GLU A 97 1.29 -19.12 -11.93
N GLU A 98 0.71 -19.86 -10.98
CA GLU A 98 -0.46 -19.40 -10.22
C GLU A 98 -0.10 -18.21 -9.32
N SER A 99 1.08 -18.26 -8.69
CA SER A 99 1.62 -17.14 -7.91
C SER A 99 1.76 -15.88 -8.77
N CYS A 100 2.40 -15.96 -9.94
CA CYS A 100 2.54 -14.82 -10.85
C CYS A 100 1.17 -14.29 -11.32
N LEU A 101 0.21 -15.17 -11.62
CA LEU A 101 -1.14 -14.74 -11.99
C LEU A 101 -1.86 -14.03 -10.84
N GLU A 102 -1.66 -14.44 -9.58
CA GLU A 102 -2.25 -13.77 -8.43
C GLU A 102 -1.62 -12.39 -8.21
N HIS A 103 -0.30 -12.26 -8.30
CA HIS A 103 0.38 -10.96 -8.23
C HIS A 103 -0.08 -10.02 -9.35
N ALA A 104 -0.21 -10.52 -10.58
CA ALA A 104 -0.77 -9.75 -11.69
C ALA A 104 -2.19 -9.23 -11.41
N ARG A 105 -3.04 -10.05 -10.76
CA ARG A 105 -4.40 -9.63 -10.37
C ARG A 105 -4.38 -8.57 -9.28
N ILE A 106 -3.52 -8.71 -8.28
CA ILE A 106 -3.37 -7.74 -7.19
C ILE A 106 -2.96 -6.38 -7.77
N ALA A 107 -1.86 -6.32 -8.51
CA ALA A 107 -1.38 -5.09 -9.14
C ALA A 107 -2.43 -4.47 -10.09
N THR A 108 -3.16 -5.30 -10.85
CA THR A 108 -4.27 -4.81 -11.69
C THR A 108 -5.38 -4.15 -10.87
N MET A 109 -5.76 -4.74 -9.74
CA MET A 109 -6.80 -4.18 -8.87
C MET A 109 -6.35 -2.85 -8.24
N ASP A 110 -5.10 -2.78 -7.80
CA ASP A 110 -4.53 -1.56 -7.21
C ASP A 110 -4.46 -0.42 -8.24
N ALA A 111 -4.01 -0.72 -9.46
CA ALA A 111 -4.01 0.23 -10.56
C ALA A 111 -5.44 0.71 -10.89
N GLN A 112 -6.43 -0.19 -10.87
CA GLN A 112 -7.83 0.19 -11.08
C GLN A 112 -8.35 1.12 -9.97
N ALA A 113 -8.04 0.84 -8.70
CA ALA A 113 -8.43 1.70 -7.59
C ALA A 113 -7.85 3.11 -7.73
N LYS A 114 -6.57 3.24 -8.11
CA LYS A 114 -5.91 4.53 -8.36
C LYS A 114 -6.46 5.24 -9.58
N ARG A 115 -6.77 4.52 -10.65
CA ARG A 115 -7.45 5.08 -11.83
C ARG A 115 -8.81 5.67 -11.46
N TYR A 116 -9.60 4.99 -10.63
CA TYR A 116 -10.87 5.54 -10.16
C TYR A 116 -10.67 6.77 -9.26
N ALA A 117 -9.67 6.75 -8.37
CA ALA A 117 -9.31 7.89 -7.54
C ALA A 117 -8.90 9.11 -8.37
N LEU A 118 -8.04 8.92 -9.37
CA LEU A 118 -7.58 9.96 -10.29
C LEU A 118 -8.74 10.58 -11.07
N ASN A 119 -9.63 9.75 -11.61
CA ASN A 119 -10.83 10.21 -12.32
C ASN A 119 -11.78 10.98 -11.39
N HIS A 120 -11.91 10.53 -10.13
CA HIS A 120 -12.68 11.25 -9.12
C HIS A 120 -12.09 12.63 -8.83
N LEU A 121 -10.78 12.70 -8.56
CA LEU A 121 -10.08 13.94 -8.24
C LEU A 121 -10.13 14.95 -9.40
N ARG A 122 -9.92 14.49 -10.64
CA ARG A 122 -10.05 15.31 -11.86
C ARG A 122 -11.45 15.89 -12.05
N SER A 123 -12.49 15.17 -11.61
CA SER A 123 -13.88 15.63 -11.70
C SER A 123 -14.34 16.44 -10.48
N HIS A 124 -13.67 16.27 -9.34
CA HIS A 124 -13.95 16.94 -8.06
C HIS A 124 -12.63 17.43 -7.45
N PRO A 125 -12.04 18.52 -7.97
CA PRO A 125 -10.75 18.98 -7.49
C PRO A 125 -10.78 19.32 -6.00
N GLN A 126 -9.85 18.73 -5.25
CA GLN A 126 -9.67 18.95 -3.82
C GLN A 126 -8.22 19.32 -3.56
N GLY A 127 -7.99 20.19 -2.57
CA GLY A 127 -6.64 20.50 -2.12
C GLY A 127 -5.99 19.33 -1.37
N PRO A 128 -4.67 19.38 -1.15
CA PRO A 128 -3.98 18.37 -0.36
C PRO A 128 -4.50 18.38 1.09
N PRO A 129 -4.71 17.21 1.72
CA PRO A 129 -5.12 17.14 3.11
C PRO A 129 -3.94 17.39 4.05
N GLU A 130 -4.19 18.00 5.21
CA GLU A 130 -3.24 18.04 6.34
C GLU A 130 -3.26 16.72 7.13
N TYR A 131 -3.33 15.58 6.42
CA TYR A 131 -3.36 14.24 6.98
C TYR A 131 -2.17 13.43 6.45
N SER A 132 -1.57 12.63 7.33
CA SER A 132 -0.48 11.73 6.98
C SER A 132 -0.78 10.35 7.55
N ILE A 133 -0.88 9.36 6.67
CA ILE A 133 -1.15 7.96 7.02
C ILE A 133 0.09 7.23 7.59
N LEU A 134 1.28 7.84 7.45
CA LEU A 134 2.57 7.22 7.82
C LEU A 134 2.61 6.65 9.25
N PRO A 135 2.15 7.38 10.29
CA PRO A 135 2.25 6.88 11.66
C PRO A 135 1.35 5.66 11.91
N ALA A 136 0.16 5.62 11.28
CA ALA A 136 -0.75 4.49 11.39
C ALA A 136 -0.19 3.27 10.64
N MET A 137 0.43 3.50 9.49
CA MET A 137 1.12 2.46 8.74
C MET A 137 2.32 1.86 9.48
N GLU A 138 3.13 2.69 10.13
CA GLU A 138 4.27 2.20 10.91
C GLU A 138 3.82 1.23 12.01
N GLN A 139 2.64 1.46 12.62
CA GLN A 139 2.06 0.55 13.60
C GLN A 139 1.64 -0.79 12.97
N VAL A 140 1.02 -0.75 11.78
CA VAL A 140 0.67 -1.96 11.03
C VAL A 140 1.91 -2.75 10.65
N GLN A 141 2.96 -2.07 10.17
CA GLN A 141 4.23 -2.69 9.79
C GLN A 141 4.92 -3.35 11.00
N ASN A 142 5.04 -2.63 12.13
CA ASN A 142 5.61 -3.20 13.35
C ASN A 142 4.83 -4.44 13.84
N ALA A 143 3.50 -4.43 13.71
CA ALA A 143 2.68 -5.58 14.05
C ALA A 143 2.86 -6.75 13.07
N ALA A 144 3.02 -6.46 11.76
CA ALA A 144 3.31 -7.47 10.75
C ALA A 144 4.71 -8.10 10.95
N GLU A 145 5.73 -7.31 11.25
CA GLU A 145 7.07 -7.81 11.60
C GLU A 145 7.01 -8.75 12.82
N ALA A 146 6.21 -8.43 13.83
CA ALA A 146 6.02 -9.27 15.00
C ALA A 146 5.38 -10.63 14.70
N VAL A 147 4.61 -10.76 13.61
CA VAL A 147 4.12 -12.06 13.13
C VAL A 147 5.28 -12.93 12.65
N HIS A 148 6.25 -12.34 11.94
CA HIS A 148 7.36 -13.05 11.31
C HIS A 148 8.58 -13.26 12.22
N ALA A 149 8.77 -12.40 13.23
CA ALA A 149 9.92 -12.45 14.14
C ALA A 149 10.16 -13.81 14.83
N PRO A 150 9.13 -14.57 15.28
CA PRO A 150 9.33 -15.88 15.90
C PRO A 150 9.91 -16.95 14.94
N TYR A 151 9.81 -16.75 13.63
CA TYR A 151 10.31 -17.70 12.63
C TYR A 151 11.80 -17.48 12.34
N TRP A 152 12.27 -16.22 12.36
CA TRP A 152 13.63 -15.86 11.94
C TRP A 152 14.74 -16.54 12.74
N SER A 153 14.54 -16.77 14.04
CA SER A 153 15.56 -17.36 14.92
C SER A 153 15.33 -18.85 15.23
N CYS A 154 14.29 -19.45 14.65
CA CYS A 154 13.88 -20.81 14.98
C CYS A 154 14.23 -21.79 13.85
N ALA A 155 15.29 -22.59 14.06
CA ALA A 155 15.72 -23.60 13.09
C ALA A 155 14.59 -24.54 12.64
N ARG A 156 13.70 -24.92 13.56
CA ARG A 156 12.53 -25.75 13.25
C ARG A 156 11.49 -25.03 12.39
N CYS A 157 11.31 -23.72 12.56
CA CYS A 157 10.41 -22.94 11.72
C CYS A 157 11.01 -22.68 10.33
N GLN A 158 12.33 -22.59 10.21
CA GLN A 158 13.00 -22.46 8.92
C GLN A 158 12.89 -23.75 8.07
N GLU A 159 12.81 -24.91 8.73
CA GLU A 159 12.64 -26.22 8.05
C GLU A 159 11.18 -26.57 7.71
N LEU A 160 10.17 -25.89 8.28
CA LEU A 160 8.76 -26.22 8.13
C LEU A 160 7.98 -25.16 7.34
N ALA A 161 6.89 -25.56 6.67
CA ALA A 161 5.97 -24.62 6.02
C ALA A 161 5.09 -23.86 7.01
N ASP A 162 4.79 -24.50 8.14
CA ASP A 162 3.89 -23.97 9.18
C ASP A 162 4.62 -23.60 10.48
N PRO A 163 4.07 -22.68 11.30
CA PRO A 163 4.61 -22.38 12.62
C PRO A 163 4.78 -23.63 13.47
N CYS A 164 5.99 -23.78 14.04
CA CYS A 164 6.23 -24.87 14.96
C CYS A 164 5.30 -24.75 16.18
N PRO A 165 4.90 -25.87 16.83
CA PRO A 165 3.95 -25.84 17.95
C PRO A 165 4.32 -24.90 19.10
N GLY A 166 5.61 -24.56 19.26
CA GLY A 166 6.09 -23.63 20.27
C GLY A 166 5.79 -22.15 19.97
N HIS A 167 5.52 -21.79 18.72
CA HIS A 167 5.28 -20.39 18.31
C HIS A 167 3.85 -20.12 17.82
N VAL A 168 3.03 -21.15 17.59
CA VAL A 168 1.63 -21.01 17.12
C VAL A 168 0.84 -20.00 17.96
N ALA A 169 0.90 -20.09 19.29
CA ALA A 169 0.16 -19.17 20.16
C ALA A 169 0.69 -17.73 20.08
N THR A 170 2.01 -17.55 19.97
CA THR A 170 2.64 -16.23 19.83
C THR A 170 2.29 -15.59 18.49
N VAL A 171 2.36 -16.37 17.41
CA VAL A 171 1.99 -15.93 16.05
C VAL A 171 0.52 -15.53 16.00
N ALA A 172 -0.38 -16.34 16.56
CA ALA A 172 -1.81 -16.02 16.58
C ALA A 172 -2.12 -14.71 17.33
N VAL A 173 -1.38 -14.42 18.42
CA VAL A 173 -1.49 -13.13 19.13
C VAL A 173 -0.97 -11.97 18.28
N ALA A 174 0.15 -12.17 17.57
CA ALA A 174 0.71 -11.17 16.67
C ALA A 174 -0.21 -10.90 15.46
N GLU A 175 -0.83 -11.94 14.88
CA GLU A 175 -1.83 -11.81 13.81
C GLU A 175 -3.04 -10.99 14.27
N ALA A 176 -3.57 -11.30 15.46
CA ALA A 176 -4.67 -10.53 16.04
C ALA A 176 -4.27 -9.06 16.32
N ALA A 177 -3.03 -8.81 16.73
CA ALA A 177 -2.51 -7.45 16.93
C ALA A 177 -2.37 -6.70 15.60
N ARG A 178 -1.88 -7.36 14.55
CA ARG A 178 -1.82 -6.80 13.18
C ARG A 178 -3.20 -6.45 12.67
N ASP A 179 -4.17 -7.36 12.80
CA ASP A 179 -5.53 -7.12 12.34
C ASP A 179 -6.19 -5.94 13.10
N ALA A 180 -5.92 -5.82 14.41
CA ALA A 180 -6.36 -4.67 15.20
C ALA A 180 -5.70 -3.35 14.76
N ALA A 181 -4.40 -3.37 14.41
CA ALA A 181 -3.70 -2.21 13.89
C ALA A 181 -4.27 -1.76 12.53
N VAL A 182 -4.58 -2.71 11.63
CA VAL A 182 -5.22 -2.41 10.34
C VAL A 182 -6.61 -1.80 10.56
N ALA A 183 -7.40 -2.33 11.49
CA ALA A 183 -8.71 -1.78 11.81
C ALA A 183 -8.61 -0.35 12.39
N ALA A 184 -7.62 -0.09 13.24
CA ALA A 184 -7.36 1.24 13.80
C ALA A 184 -6.94 2.24 12.71
N MET A 185 -6.00 1.86 11.84
CA MET A 185 -5.59 2.66 10.69
C MET A 185 -6.78 3.02 9.80
N ARG A 186 -7.66 2.05 9.49
CA ARG A 186 -8.88 2.32 8.72
C ARG A 186 -9.79 3.33 9.42
N ALA A 187 -10.05 3.15 10.72
CA ALA A 187 -10.92 4.06 11.47
C ALA A 187 -10.36 5.48 11.49
N GLU A 188 -9.04 5.64 11.64
CA GLU A 188 -8.36 6.93 11.60
C GLU A 188 -8.50 7.60 10.22
N VAL A 189 -8.22 6.87 9.13
CA VAL A 189 -8.37 7.37 7.75
C VAL A 189 -9.79 7.86 7.49
N LEU A 190 -10.80 7.08 7.88
CA LEU A 190 -12.20 7.46 7.67
C LEU A 190 -12.58 8.70 8.48
N ALA A 191 -12.16 8.79 9.74
CA ALA A 191 -12.40 9.97 10.56
C ALA A 191 -11.69 11.22 10.01
N ALA A 192 -10.46 11.07 9.52
CA ALA A 192 -9.70 12.16 8.91
C ALA A 192 -10.36 12.65 7.60
N PHE A 193 -10.84 11.72 6.76
CA PHE A 193 -11.56 12.03 5.55
C PHE A 193 -12.89 12.77 5.83
N ASP A 194 -13.65 12.31 6.82
CA ASP A 194 -14.90 12.96 7.21
C ASP A 194 -14.66 14.39 7.73
N ALA A 195 -13.59 14.59 8.53
CA ALA A 195 -13.19 15.90 9.00
C ALA A 195 -12.77 16.83 7.84
N PHE A 196 -11.98 16.32 6.89
CA PHE A 196 -11.53 17.04 5.71
C PHE A 196 -12.70 17.50 4.83
N THR A 197 -13.63 16.60 4.53
CA THR A 197 -14.79 16.91 3.70
C THR A 197 -15.78 17.84 4.39
N THR A 198 -15.94 17.74 5.72
CA THR A 198 -16.79 18.66 6.49
C THR A 198 -16.18 20.06 6.59
N ALA A 199 -14.87 20.17 6.78
CA ALA A 199 -14.16 21.44 6.81
C ALA A 199 -14.22 22.17 5.46
N GLY A 200 -14.12 21.44 4.35
CA GLY A 200 -14.30 21.98 2.99
C GLY A 200 -15.73 22.43 2.66
N GLN A 201 -16.73 21.96 3.41
CA GLN A 201 -18.14 22.34 3.26
C GLN A 201 -18.56 23.52 4.14
N SER A 202 -17.67 24.07 4.98
CA SER A 202 -17.98 25.28 5.75
C SER A 202 -18.24 26.45 4.79
N PRO A 203 -19.46 27.05 4.82
CA PRO A 203 -19.83 28.01 3.82
C PRO A 203 -19.00 29.28 3.99
N ALA A 204 -18.23 29.63 2.96
CA ALA A 204 -17.85 31.00 2.65
C ALA A 204 -19.10 31.84 2.26
N ILE A 205 -20.16 31.81 3.07
CA ILE A 205 -21.36 32.63 2.97
C ILE A 205 -21.39 33.56 4.19
N ALA A 206 -20.63 34.66 4.10
CA ALA A 206 -20.97 35.95 4.71
C ALA A 206 -19.83 36.92 4.41
N ASN A 207 -19.74 37.47 3.19
CA ASN A 207 -19.29 38.85 2.91
C ASN A 207 -18.94 39.00 1.43
N ARG A 208 -19.95 39.20 0.58
CA ARG A 208 -19.85 39.90 -0.72
C ARG A 208 -21.25 40.14 -1.30
N SER A 209 -22.13 40.74 -0.49
CA SER A 209 -23.42 41.26 -0.96
C SER A 209 -23.90 42.35 0.01
N ARG A 210 -23.12 43.42 0.12
CA ARG A 210 -23.52 44.75 0.61
C ARG A 210 -22.38 45.71 0.28
N ASP A 211 -22.40 46.20 -0.95
CA ASP A 211 -21.91 47.53 -1.34
C ASP A 211 -22.25 47.76 -2.81
N HIS A 212 -23.56 47.85 -3.07
CA HIS A 212 -24.12 48.49 -4.25
C HIS A 212 -25.09 49.57 -3.75
N GLY A 213 -24.59 50.79 -3.78
CA GLY A 213 -25.23 52.04 -3.39
C GLY A 213 -24.11 53.07 -3.24
N GLY A 214 -23.55 53.63 -4.31
CA GLY A 214 -24.29 54.23 -5.40
C GLY A 214 -24.81 55.59 -4.95
N ASP A 215 -23.91 56.56 -4.78
CA ASP A 215 -24.29 57.96 -4.94
C ASP A 215 -23.11 58.77 -5.52
N ARG A 216 -23.21 59.04 -6.82
CA ARG A 216 -22.47 60.09 -7.52
C ARG A 216 -23.44 61.25 -7.65
N GLY A 217 -23.42 62.17 -6.69
CA GLY A 217 -24.01 63.49 -6.81
C GLY A 217 -22.93 64.49 -7.21
N ASN A 218 -22.94 64.87 -8.48
CA ASN A 218 -22.16 65.96 -9.06
C ASN A 218 -23.11 67.16 -9.16
N ASP A 219 -22.83 68.24 -8.44
CA ASP A 219 -23.07 69.66 -8.77
C ASP A 219 -22.54 70.56 -7.63
#